data_AF-A0A0Q9PW56-F1
#
_entry.id   AF-A0A0Q9PW56-F1
#
_cell.length_a   1.000
_cell.length_b   1.000
_cell.length_c   1.000
_cell.angle_alpha   90.00
_cell.angle_beta   90.00
_cell.angle_gamma   90.00
#
_symmetry.space_group_name_H-M   'P 1'
#
loop_
_entity.id
_entity.type
_entity.pdbx_description
1 polymer ?
#
loop_
_entity_poly.entity_id
_entity_poly.type
_entity_poly.pdbx_seq_one_letter_code
_entity_poly.pdbx_strand_id
1 'polypeptide(L)'
;MKRTTRLAAALVATAALAAPAASASAQAAPAPAVKGQSKQLLKDIAGKDARLARLSTSDAVTRLADDTEAELVANIADARAALGEVRTSVEAADSTVDTRAARAELRGFRVENFRIVATILAKAERLEAGAAADPVATEHLAAAEAAALAITADSTKADIRAARTHLQAAQAEVDADDTGDDATA
;
A
#
# COMPACT_ATOMS: atom_id res chain seq x y z
N MET A 1 -13.58 -29.70 9.50
CA MET A 1 -14.17 -29.98 10.83
C MET A 1 -14.30 -28.66 11.58
N LYS A 2 -15.54 -28.23 11.88
CA LYS A 2 -15.85 -26.97 12.56
C LYS A 2 -15.63 -27.13 14.07
N ARG A 3 -14.92 -26.19 14.71
CA ARG A 3 -15.02 -25.95 16.17
C ARG A 3 -15.03 -24.45 16.46
N THR A 4 -16.25 -23.93 16.50
CA THR A 4 -16.66 -22.69 17.17
C THR A 4 -17.05 -22.99 18.60
N THR A 5 -16.55 -22.22 19.58
CA THR A 5 -17.17 -21.77 20.87
C THR A 5 -16.05 -21.44 21.86
N ARG A 6 -16.10 -20.47 22.79
CA ARG A 6 -16.86 -19.24 23.07
C ARG A 6 -16.13 -18.60 24.28
N LEU A 7 -16.13 -17.26 24.32
CA LEU A 7 -16.12 -16.33 25.48
C LEU A 7 -15.81 -16.85 26.91
N ALA A 8 -14.92 -16.14 27.61
CA ALA A 8 -15.10 -15.83 29.04
C ALA A 8 -14.38 -14.52 29.41
N ALA A 9 -15.17 -13.50 29.75
CA ALA A 9 -14.73 -12.27 30.39
C ALA A 9 -14.47 -12.53 31.88
N ALA A 10 -13.42 -11.92 32.44
CA ALA A 10 -13.22 -11.81 33.88
C ALA A 10 -12.90 -10.36 34.22
N LEU A 11 -13.90 -9.71 34.79
CA LEU A 11 -13.87 -8.36 35.35
C LEU A 11 -13.67 -8.54 36.86
N VAL A 12 -12.55 -8.07 37.41
CA VAL A 12 -12.39 -7.92 38.86
C VAL A 12 -11.77 -6.57 39.14
N ALA A 13 -12.58 -5.71 39.75
CA ALA A 13 -12.19 -4.46 40.36
C ALA A 13 -11.63 -4.73 41.76
N THR A 14 -10.56 -4.05 42.12
CA THR A 14 -10.13 -3.87 43.51
C THR A 14 -9.74 -2.41 43.72
N ALA A 15 -10.47 -1.74 44.61
CA ALA A 15 -10.20 -0.42 45.11
C ALA A 15 -9.66 -0.51 46.55
N ALA A 16 -8.61 0.26 46.87
CA ALA A 16 -8.19 0.70 48.21
C ALA A 16 -7.10 1.78 48.01
N LEU A 17 -7.29 3.10 48.19
CA LEU A 17 -7.64 3.97 49.32
C LEU A 17 -6.40 4.59 50.04
N ALA A 18 -6.22 5.91 49.82
CA ALA A 18 -5.55 6.97 50.64
C ALA A 18 -4.01 6.92 50.80
N ALA A 19 -3.23 8.02 50.88
CA ALA A 19 -3.47 9.42 51.28
C ALA A 19 -2.29 10.36 50.76
N PRO A 20 -2.12 11.64 51.18
CA PRO A 20 -1.97 12.80 50.30
C PRO A 20 -0.56 13.43 50.25
N ALA A 21 -0.17 14.05 49.13
CA ALA A 21 0.81 15.15 49.13
C ALA A 21 0.88 15.89 47.79
N ALA A 22 0.97 17.22 47.91
CA ALA A 22 1.51 18.18 46.96
C ALA A 22 0.71 18.44 45.67
N SER A 23 -0.10 19.50 45.75
CA SER A 23 -0.42 20.38 44.62
C SER A 23 0.85 20.80 43.88
N ALA A 24 1.20 20.06 42.83
CA ALA A 24 1.92 20.61 41.70
C ALA A 24 0.89 20.80 40.59
N SER A 25 0.42 22.04 40.45
CA SER A 25 -0.29 22.50 39.27
C SER A 25 0.67 22.36 38.08
N ALA A 26 0.78 21.15 37.54
CA ALA A 26 1.35 20.94 36.23
C ALA A 26 0.40 21.66 35.29
N GLN A 27 0.76 22.90 34.97
CA GLN A 27 0.18 23.71 33.92
C GLN A 27 0.05 22.80 32.71
N ALA A 28 -1.16 22.30 32.46
CA ALA A 28 -1.45 21.55 31.26
C ALA A 28 -1.10 22.50 30.12
N ALA A 29 -0.02 22.19 29.40
CA ALA A 29 0.33 22.93 28.20
C ALA A 29 -0.94 23.05 27.35
N PRO A 30 -1.27 24.24 26.81
CA PRO A 30 -2.50 24.41 26.07
C PRO A 30 -2.55 23.35 24.98
N ALA A 31 -3.60 22.51 25.01
CA ALA A 31 -3.79 21.47 24.04
C ALA A 31 -3.64 22.09 22.64
N PRO A 32 -2.67 21.66 21.82
CA PRO A 32 -2.43 22.30 20.54
C PRO A 32 -3.69 22.19 19.69
N ALA A 33 -4.08 23.32 19.13
CA ALA A 33 -5.27 23.56 18.34
C ALA A 33 -5.60 22.40 17.39
N VAL A 34 -6.74 21.74 17.64
CA VAL A 34 -7.36 20.72 16.77
C VAL A 34 -7.39 21.20 15.31
N LYS A 35 -7.67 22.50 15.10
CA LYS A 35 -7.64 23.15 13.78
C LYS A 35 -6.29 23.08 13.05
N GLY A 36 -5.17 23.14 13.78
CA GLY A 36 -3.83 23.05 13.20
C GLY A 36 -3.49 21.62 12.73
N GLN A 37 -3.95 20.61 13.46
CA GLN A 37 -3.71 19.21 13.11
C GLN A 37 -4.52 18.80 11.87
N SER A 38 -5.79 19.18 11.78
CA SER A 38 -6.62 18.91 10.60
C SER A 38 -6.07 19.59 9.35
N LYS A 39 -5.57 20.84 9.46
CA LYS A 39 -4.95 21.54 8.33
C LYS A 39 -3.71 20.81 7.79
N GLN A 40 -2.87 20.26 8.68
CA GLN A 40 -1.72 19.47 8.25
C GLN A 40 -2.14 18.16 7.58
N LEU A 41 -3.18 17.48 8.11
CA LEU A 41 -3.71 16.27 7.48
C LEU A 41 -4.24 16.53 6.07
N LEU A 42 -5.00 17.62 5.87
CA LEU A 42 -5.48 18.01 4.54
C LEU A 42 -4.33 18.30 3.57
N LYS A 43 -3.24 18.91 4.06
CA LYS A 43 -2.03 19.14 3.26
C LYS A 43 -1.34 17.82 2.90
N ASP A 44 -1.27 16.87 3.82
CA ASP A 44 -0.67 15.55 3.59
C ASP A 44 -1.50 14.75 2.57
N ILE A 45 -2.84 14.79 2.68
CA ILE A 45 -3.77 14.18 1.72
C ILE A 45 -3.56 14.78 0.33
N ALA A 46 -3.61 16.11 0.21
CA ALA A 46 -3.38 16.80 -1.06
C ALA A 46 -2.02 16.47 -1.66
N GLY A 47 -0.98 16.34 -0.82
CA GLY A 47 0.36 15.96 -1.26
C GLY A 47 0.48 14.51 -1.76
N LYS A 48 -0.36 13.59 -1.27
CA LYS A 48 -0.45 12.21 -1.77
C LYS A 48 -1.28 12.15 -3.06
N ASP A 49 -2.43 12.81 -3.09
CA ASP A 49 -3.28 12.90 -4.29
C ASP A 49 -2.52 13.48 -5.48
N ALA A 50 -1.79 14.58 -5.28
CA ALA A 50 -0.98 15.19 -6.33
C ALA A 50 0.14 14.26 -6.85
N ARG A 51 0.69 13.39 -6.00
CA ARG A 51 1.67 12.39 -6.43
C ARG A 51 1.04 11.28 -7.26
N LEU A 52 -0.14 10.80 -6.86
CA LEU A 52 -0.90 9.81 -7.62
C LEU A 52 -1.31 10.36 -8.99
N ALA A 53 -1.84 11.59 -9.04
CA ALA A 53 -2.22 12.26 -10.28
C ALA A 53 -1.04 12.45 -11.25
N ARG A 54 0.16 12.72 -10.74
CA ARG A 54 1.37 12.81 -11.57
C ARG A 54 1.84 11.43 -12.04
N LEU A 55 1.70 10.41 -11.20
CA LEU A 55 2.13 9.05 -11.54
C LEU A 55 1.26 8.47 -12.66
N SER A 56 -0.06 8.67 -12.60
CA SER A 56 -1.00 8.15 -13.61
C SER A 56 -0.75 8.67 -15.02
N THR A 57 -0.04 9.78 -15.18
CA THR A 57 0.30 10.36 -16.48
C THR A 57 1.81 10.35 -16.75
N SER A 58 2.58 9.57 -15.99
CA SER A 58 4.03 9.52 -16.12
C SER A 58 4.45 8.47 -17.14
N ASP A 59 5.61 8.67 -17.78
CA ASP A 59 6.24 7.70 -18.68
C ASP A 59 6.40 6.29 -18.10
N ALA A 60 6.42 6.15 -16.76
CA ALA A 60 6.50 4.84 -16.12
C ALA A 60 5.20 4.04 -16.24
N VAL A 61 4.07 4.72 -16.45
CA VAL A 61 2.73 4.13 -16.60
C VAL A 61 2.34 4.14 -18.08
N THR A 62 2.51 5.27 -18.77
CA THR A 62 2.07 5.46 -20.18
C THR A 62 2.95 4.76 -21.23
N ARG A 63 3.90 3.93 -20.80
CA ARG A 63 4.74 3.10 -21.70
C ARG A 63 4.52 1.61 -21.47
N LEU A 64 3.65 1.25 -20.53
CA LEU A 64 3.21 -0.12 -20.35
C LEU A 64 2.31 -0.52 -21.52
N ALA A 65 2.03 -1.81 -21.67
CA ALA A 65 1.02 -2.28 -22.59
C ALA A 65 -0.35 -1.67 -22.26
N ASP A 66 -1.17 -1.36 -23.27
CA ASP A 66 -2.41 -0.60 -23.11
C ASP A 66 -3.36 -1.17 -22.03
N ASP A 67 -3.52 -2.50 -21.98
CA ASP A 67 -4.38 -3.16 -20.99
C ASP A 67 -3.81 -3.02 -19.56
N THR A 68 -2.49 -3.22 -19.42
CA THR A 68 -1.75 -3.07 -18.15
C THR A 68 -1.74 -1.62 -17.67
N GLU A 69 -1.56 -0.67 -18.59
CA GLU A 69 -1.68 0.77 -18.32
C GLU A 69 -3.08 1.10 -17.78
N ALA A 70 -4.13 0.67 -18.49
CA ALA A 70 -5.51 0.96 -18.13
C ALA A 70 -5.85 0.43 -16.72
N GLU A 71 -5.42 -0.78 -16.40
CA GLU A 71 -5.66 -1.38 -15.09
C GLU A 71 -4.90 -0.67 -13.96
N LEU A 72 -3.61 -0.33 -14.19
CA LEU A 72 -2.84 0.43 -13.20
C LEU A 72 -3.41 1.84 -12.99
N VAL A 73 -3.88 2.50 -14.06
CA VAL A 73 -4.55 3.81 -13.97
C VAL A 73 -5.86 3.71 -13.18
N ALA A 74 -6.65 2.65 -13.38
CA ALA A 74 -7.85 2.39 -12.59
C ALA A 74 -7.52 2.21 -11.10
N ASN A 75 -6.50 1.40 -10.77
CA ASN A 75 -6.04 1.22 -9.39
C ASN A 75 -5.56 2.53 -8.74
N ILE A 76 -4.88 3.39 -9.50
CA ILE A 76 -4.47 4.72 -9.03
C ILE A 76 -5.72 5.60 -8.80
N ALA A 77 -6.73 5.53 -9.67
CA ALA A 77 -7.97 6.29 -9.52
C ALA A 77 -8.74 5.88 -8.26
N ASP A 78 -8.85 4.58 -7.98
CA ASP A 78 -9.48 4.06 -6.77
C ASP A 78 -8.75 4.53 -5.50
N ALA A 79 -7.42 4.53 -5.53
CA ALA A 79 -6.62 5.05 -4.42
C ALA A 79 -6.84 6.56 -4.20
N ARG A 80 -7.03 7.34 -5.27
CA ARG A 80 -7.38 8.77 -5.17
C ARG A 80 -8.81 8.97 -4.63
N ALA A 81 -9.75 8.12 -5.02
CA ALA A 81 -11.11 8.14 -4.47
C ALA A 81 -11.10 7.89 -2.95
N ALA A 82 -10.36 6.88 -2.48
CA ALA A 82 -10.18 6.61 -1.06
C ALA A 82 -9.58 7.82 -0.29
N LEU A 83 -8.57 8.49 -0.86
CA LEU A 83 -8.06 9.74 -0.27
C LEU A 83 -9.11 10.86 -0.21
N GLY A 84 -9.99 10.93 -1.21
CA GLY A 84 -11.12 11.87 -1.24
C GLY A 84 -12.13 11.61 -0.12
N GLU A 85 -12.38 10.34 0.21
CA GLU A 85 -13.24 9.96 1.35
C GLU A 85 -12.60 10.36 2.68
N VAL A 86 -11.30 10.08 2.87
CA VAL A 86 -10.54 10.52 4.06
C VAL A 86 -10.57 12.05 4.18
N ARG A 87 -10.39 12.77 3.07
CA ARG A 87 -10.49 14.23 3.03
C ARG A 87 -11.85 14.71 3.49
N THR A 88 -12.92 14.14 2.94
CA THR A 88 -14.30 14.51 3.28
C THR A 88 -14.58 14.28 4.75
N SER A 89 -14.10 13.16 5.32
CA SER A 89 -14.18 12.86 6.75
C SER A 89 -13.46 13.90 7.63
N VAL A 90 -12.27 14.33 7.21
CA VAL A 90 -11.48 15.37 7.94
C VAL A 90 -12.12 16.75 7.81
N GLU A 91 -12.72 17.10 6.67
CA GLU A 91 -13.38 18.38 6.44
C GLU A 91 -14.74 18.48 7.17
N ALA A 92 -15.51 17.38 7.25
CA ALA A 92 -16.84 17.37 7.84
C ALA A 92 -16.85 17.45 9.38
N ALA A 93 -15.77 17.07 10.06
CA ALA A 93 -15.73 17.05 11.51
C ALA A 93 -15.02 18.29 12.07
N ASP A 94 -15.82 19.29 12.44
CA ASP A 94 -15.36 20.56 13.02
C ASP A 94 -14.55 20.40 14.32
N SER A 95 -14.80 19.34 15.11
CA SER A 95 -14.09 19.08 16.37
C SER A 95 -14.08 17.62 16.88
N THR A 96 -14.69 16.67 16.15
CA THR A 96 -14.78 15.24 16.54
C THR A 96 -13.91 14.33 15.68
N VAL A 97 -13.10 14.87 14.75
CA VAL A 97 -12.17 14.07 13.95
C VAL A 97 -11.23 13.35 14.90
N ASP A 98 -11.21 12.02 14.82
CA ASP A 98 -10.08 11.27 15.34
C ASP A 98 -8.88 11.50 14.42
N THR A 99 -8.21 12.64 14.62
CA THR A 99 -7.04 13.05 13.82
C THR A 99 -5.91 12.05 13.96
N ARG A 100 -5.92 11.25 15.03
CA ARG A 100 -4.94 10.19 15.26
C ARG A 100 -5.23 8.98 14.37
N ALA A 101 -6.49 8.56 14.26
CA ALA A 101 -6.90 7.50 13.34
C ALA A 101 -6.65 7.89 11.88
N ALA A 102 -7.10 9.07 11.46
CA ALA A 102 -6.87 9.57 10.09
C ALA A 102 -5.37 9.70 9.76
N ARG A 103 -4.55 10.12 10.73
CA ARG A 103 -3.08 10.14 10.57
C ARG A 103 -2.49 8.74 10.48
N ALA A 104 -3.02 7.77 11.21
CA ALA A 104 -2.55 6.38 11.15
C ALA A 104 -2.85 5.76 9.79
N GLU A 105 -4.06 5.97 9.27
CA GLU A 105 -4.47 5.58 7.92
C GLU A 105 -3.56 6.21 6.85
N LEU A 106 -3.35 7.53 6.90
CA LEU A 106 -2.45 8.21 5.96
C LEU A 106 -0.98 7.75 6.03
N ARG A 107 -0.54 7.24 7.18
CA ARG A 107 0.81 6.65 7.32
C ARG A 107 0.88 5.26 6.67
N GLY A 108 -0.21 4.50 6.72
CA GLY A 108 -0.37 3.22 6.03
C GLY A 108 -0.47 3.38 4.50
N PHE A 109 -1.06 4.49 4.05
CA PHE A 109 -1.25 4.79 2.64
C PHE A 109 0.07 5.15 1.92
N ARG A 110 0.60 4.24 1.11
CA ARG A 110 1.92 4.33 0.46
C ARG A 110 1.78 4.49 -1.04
N VAL A 111 1.83 5.74 -1.50
CA VAL A 111 1.80 6.09 -2.94
C VAL A 111 2.98 5.47 -3.68
N GLU A 112 4.10 5.26 -2.99
CA GLU A 112 5.31 4.64 -3.53
C GLU A 112 5.08 3.19 -4.00
N ASN A 113 4.05 2.50 -3.49
CA ASN A 113 3.69 1.15 -3.93
C ASN A 113 3.38 1.12 -5.43
N PHE A 114 2.60 2.08 -5.95
CA PHE A 114 2.26 2.14 -7.38
C PHE A 114 3.46 2.33 -8.30
N ARG A 115 4.47 3.08 -7.84
CA ARG A 115 5.72 3.23 -8.61
C ARG A 115 6.50 1.91 -8.67
N ILE A 116 6.47 1.13 -7.58
CA ILE A 116 7.07 -0.20 -7.55
C ILE A 116 6.30 -1.14 -8.48
N VAL A 117 4.96 -1.09 -8.48
CA VAL A 117 4.11 -1.86 -9.39
C VAL A 117 4.45 -1.56 -10.85
N ALA A 118 4.48 -0.28 -11.25
CA ALA A 118 4.88 0.12 -12.61
C ALA A 118 6.26 -0.43 -13.00
N THR A 119 7.21 -0.48 -12.06
CA THR A 119 8.55 -1.03 -12.31
C THR A 119 8.53 -2.55 -12.47
N ILE A 120 7.68 -3.26 -11.73
CA ILE A 120 7.52 -4.72 -11.83
C ILE A 120 6.88 -5.06 -13.17
N LEU A 121 5.78 -4.39 -13.54
CA LEU A 121 5.07 -4.60 -14.80
C LEU A 121 5.96 -4.30 -16.01
N ALA A 122 6.67 -3.16 -16.02
CA ALA A 122 7.61 -2.84 -17.09
C ALA A 122 8.77 -3.84 -17.21
N LYS A 123 9.09 -4.59 -16.14
CA LYS A 123 10.08 -5.68 -16.21
C LYS A 123 9.43 -6.98 -16.68
N ALA A 124 8.20 -7.28 -16.29
CA ALA A 124 7.46 -8.45 -16.78
C ALA A 124 7.30 -8.38 -18.30
N GLU A 125 6.86 -7.23 -18.84
CA GLU A 125 6.69 -7.01 -20.29
C GLU A 125 7.99 -7.22 -21.09
N ARG A 126 9.15 -6.87 -20.51
CA ARG A 126 10.45 -7.09 -21.16
C ARG A 126 10.86 -8.55 -21.20
N LEU A 127 10.32 -9.38 -20.31
CA LEU A 127 10.62 -10.80 -20.24
C LEU A 127 9.67 -11.66 -21.06
N GLU A 128 8.51 -11.13 -21.49
CA GLU A 128 7.50 -11.86 -22.26
C GLU A 128 8.09 -12.56 -23.48
N ALA A 129 8.94 -11.88 -24.25
CA ALA A 129 9.54 -12.44 -25.45
C ALA A 129 10.43 -13.66 -25.16
N GLY A 130 11.20 -13.62 -24.07
CA GLY A 130 12.05 -14.74 -23.65
C GLY A 130 11.24 -15.87 -23.02
N ALA A 131 10.17 -15.54 -22.28
CA ALA A 131 9.32 -16.52 -21.64
C ALA A 131 8.38 -17.24 -22.62
N ALA A 132 8.13 -16.71 -23.82
CA ALA A 132 7.14 -17.24 -24.76
C ALA A 132 7.38 -18.71 -25.18
N ALA A 133 8.64 -19.19 -25.12
CA ALA A 133 8.99 -20.57 -25.43
C ALA A 133 8.92 -21.51 -24.22
N ASP A 134 8.90 -20.97 -23.00
CA ASP A 134 8.84 -21.73 -21.75
C ASP A 134 7.51 -21.52 -21.01
N PRO A 135 6.65 -22.57 -20.93
CA PRO A 135 5.42 -22.52 -20.15
C PRO A 135 5.63 -22.14 -18.68
N VAL A 136 6.75 -22.55 -18.05
CA VAL A 136 7.01 -22.28 -16.63
C VAL A 136 7.33 -20.80 -16.42
N ALA A 137 8.20 -20.22 -17.24
CA ALA A 137 8.46 -18.78 -17.28
C ALA A 137 7.16 -17.99 -17.51
N THR A 138 6.31 -18.43 -18.44
CA THR A 138 5.03 -17.79 -18.74
C THR A 138 4.08 -17.80 -17.53
N GLU A 139 3.96 -18.93 -16.83
CA GLU A 139 3.15 -19.03 -15.61
C GLU A 139 3.65 -18.09 -14.50
N HIS A 140 4.98 -17.99 -14.34
CA HIS A 140 5.58 -17.07 -13.39
C HIS A 140 5.39 -15.60 -13.76
N LEU A 141 5.43 -15.23 -15.04
CA LEU A 141 5.12 -13.87 -15.48
C LEU A 141 3.66 -13.49 -15.21
N ALA A 142 2.72 -14.36 -15.59
CA ALA A 142 1.30 -14.14 -15.32
C ALA A 142 1.02 -13.99 -13.81
N ALA A 143 1.67 -14.81 -12.97
CA ALA A 143 1.57 -14.68 -11.52
C ALA A 143 2.19 -13.38 -10.99
N ALA A 144 3.29 -12.91 -11.58
CA ALA A 144 3.94 -11.65 -11.21
C ALA A 144 3.05 -10.44 -11.54
N GLU A 145 2.44 -10.43 -12.73
CA GLU A 145 1.52 -9.38 -13.19
C GLU A 145 0.27 -9.32 -12.32
N ALA A 146 -0.40 -10.46 -12.11
CA ALA A 146 -1.58 -10.54 -11.25
C ALA A 146 -1.27 -10.09 -9.81
N ALA A 147 -0.13 -10.53 -9.25
CA ALA A 147 0.30 -10.11 -7.93
C ALA A 147 0.66 -8.62 -7.87
N ALA A 148 1.23 -8.05 -8.95
CA ALA A 148 1.57 -6.64 -9.04
C ALA A 148 0.32 -5.75 -9.14
N LEU A 149 -0.66 -6.13 -9.96
CA LEU A 149 -1.91 -5.39 -10.13
C LEU A 149 -2.82 -5.48 -8.89
N ALA A 150 -2.68 -6.52 -8.06
CA ALA A 150 -3.35 -6.59 -6.77
C ALA A 150 -2.76 -5.66 -5.68
N ILE A 151 -1.59 -5.04 -5.93
CA ILE A 151 -0.95 -4.15 -4.96
C ILE A 151 -1.64 -2.78 -4.97
N THR A 152 -2.14 -2.38 -3.80
CA THR A 152 -2.76 -1.07 -3.55
C THR A 152 -1.85 -0.18 -2.69
N ALA A 153 -2.35 1.01 -2.36
CA ALA A 153 -1.66 1.94 -1.47
C ALA A 153 -1.39 1.34 -0.07
N ASP A 154 -2.22 0.42 0.40
CA ASP A 154 -2.14 -0.15 1.75
C ASP A 154 -1.43 -1.51 1.79
N SER A 155 -1.02 -2.02 0.63
CA SER A 155 -0.27 -3.26 0.54
C SER A 155 1.04 -3.22 1.32
N THR A 156 1.36 -4.36 1.90
CA THR A 156 2.50 -4.57 2.77
C THR A 156 3.77 -4.82 1.96
N LYS A 157 4.91 -4.81 2.66
CA LYS A 157 6.19 -5.24 2.08
C LYS A 157 6.17 -6.72 1.66
N ALA A 158 5.35 -7.56 2.28
CA ALA A 158 5.24 -8.97 1.94
C ALA A 158 4.59 -9.13 0.56
N ASP A 159 3.54 -8.37 0.27
CA ASP A 159 2.83 -8.41 -1.03
C ASP A 159 3.76 -8.00 -2.17
N ILE A 160 4.51 -6.91 -1.98
CA ILE A 160 5.53 -6.46 -2.94
C ILE A 160 6.62 -7.53 -3.14
N ARG A 161 7.01 -8.24 -2.07
CA ARG A 161 8.00 -9.31 -2.17
C ARG A 161 7.44 -10.49 -2.96
N ALA A 162 6.19 -10.88 -2.75
CA ALA A 162 5.56 -11.97 -3.47
C ALA A 162 5.56 -11.71 -5.00
N ALA A 163 5.13 -10.52 -5.43
CA ALA A 163 5.18 -10.14 -6.85
C ALA A 163 6.61 -10.20 -7.42
N ARG A 164 7.60 -9.73 -6.67
CA ARG A 164 9.01 -9.80 -7.08
C ARG A 164 9.56 -11.23 -7.13
N THR A 165 9.10 -12.11 -6.25
CA THR A 165 9.53 -13.52 -6.24
C THR A 165 9.06 -14.22 -7.51
N HIS A 166 7.82 -13.98 -7.95
CA HIS A 166 7.34 -14.50 -9.23
C HIS A 166 8.15 -13.96 -10.41
N LEU A 167 8.44 -12.66 -10.43
CA LEU A 167 9.27 -12.05 -11.47
C LEU A 167 10.70 -12.59 -11.50
N GLN A 168 11.27 -12.89 -10.33
CA GLN A 168 12.60 -13.50 -10.22
C GLN A 168 12.60 -14.95 -10.69
N ALA A 169 11.54 -15.71 -10.42
CA ALA A 169 11.39 -17.06 -10.91
C ALA A 169 11.27 -17.07 -12.44
N ALA A 170 10.42 -16.22 -13.02
CA ALA A 170 10.31 -16.07 -14.47
C ALA A 170 11.65 -15.72 -15.13
N GLN A 171 12.38 -14.75 -14.56
CA GLN A 171 13.72 -14.40 -15.06
C GLN A 171 14.68 -15.61 -15.03
N ALA A 172 14.66 -16.39 -13.96
CA ALA A 172 15.58 -17.52 -13.81
C ALA A 172 15.34 -18.61 -14.86
N GLU A 173 14.09 -18.86 -15.22
CA GLU A 173 13.75 -19.80 -16.30
C GLU A 173 14.21 -19.27 -17.67
N VAL A 174 13.93 -17.99 -17.98
CA VAL A 174 14.40 -17.36 -19.24
C VAL A 174 15.92 -17.40 -19.37
N ASP A 175 16.65 -17.09 -18.29
CA ASP A 175 18.11 -17.12 -18.30
C ASP A 175 18.67 -18.55 -18.44
N ALA A 176 17.95 -19.57 -17.94
CA ALA A 176 18.37 -20.96 -18.03
C ALA A 176 18.28 -21.49 -19.48
N ASP A 177 17.25 -21.12 -20.22
CA ASP A 177 17.08 -21.48 -21.62
C ASP A 177 18.13 -20.82 -22.53
N ASP A 178 18.47 -19.55 -22.30
CA ASP A 178 19.52 -18.83 -23.05
C ASP A 178 20.91 -19.48 -22.87
N THR A 179 21.15 -20.16 -21.74
CA THR A 179 22.45 -20.79 -21.45
C THR A 179 22.52 -22.25 -21.94
N GLY A 180 21.38 -22.87 -22.25
CA GLY A 180 21.29 -24.27 -22.68
C GLY A 180 21.65 -24.52 -24.15
N ASP A 181 21.52 -23.50 -25.01
CA ASP A 181 21.65 -23.65 -26.47
C ASP A 181 23.10 -23.52 -26.97
N ASP A 182 24.00 -22.90 -26.20
CA ASP A 182 25.39 -22.61 -26.62
C ASP A 182 26.39 -23.75 -26.28
N ALA A 183 25.93 -24.84 -25.66
CA ALA A 183 26.79 -25.95 -25.21
C ALA A 183 26.93 -27.11 -26.21
N THR A 184 26.39 -27.00 -27.43
CA THR A 184 26.40 -28.09 -28.44
C THR A 184 26.88 -27.73 -29.85
N ALA A 185 27.59 -26.62 -30.03
CA ALA A 185 28.19 -26.23 -31.32
C ALA A 185 29.68 -26.61 -31.46
#